data_AF-A0A382L374-F1
#
_entry.id   AF-A0A382L374-F1
#
_cell.length_a   1.000
_cell.length_b   1.000
_cell.length_c   1.000
_cell.angle_alpha   90.00
_cell.angle_beta   90.00
_cell.angle_gamma   90.00
#
_symmetry.space_group_name_H-M   'P 1'
#
loop_
_entity.id
_entity.type
_entity.pdbx_description
1 polymer ?
#
loop_
_entity_poly.entity_id
_entity_poly.type
_entity_poly.pdbx_seq_one_letter_code
_entity_poly.pdbx_strand_id
1 'polypeptide(L)' 'MAEATLVDADARRRIRNSLDESLFVEAAAGTGKTTELVARIVNILAAGKARVDQILAVTFTDKA' A
#
# COMPACT_ATOMS: atom_id res chain seq x y z
N MET A 1 11.65 -7.27 -20.15
CA MET A 1 12.50 -6.15 -19.70
C MET A 1 12.72 -6.35 -18.22
N ALA A 2 13.96 -6.50 -17.74
CA ALA A 2 14.22 -6.67 -16.31
C ALA A 2 13.88 -5.34 -15.62
N GLU A 3 12.82 -5.34 -14.81
CA GLU A 3 12.46 -4.19 -14.00
C GLU A 3 13.58 -3.95 -12.99
N ALA A 4 14.21 -2.78 -13.06
CA ALA A 4 15.26 -2.42 -12.13
C ALA A 4 14.69 -2.48 -10.71
N THR A 5 15.27 -3.33 -9.86
CA THR A 5 14.84 -3.44 -8.47
C THR A 5 15.08 -2.11 -7.78
N LEU A 6 14.00 -1.47 -7.31
CA LEU A 6 14.08 -0.22 -6.58
C LEU A 6 14.82 -0.43 -5.26
N VAL A 7 15.57 0.58 -4.82
CA VAL A 7 16.30 0.54 -3.53
C VAL A 7 15.37 0.32 -2.33
N ASP A 8 14.09 0.69 -2.45
CA ASP A 8 13.06 0.55 -1.42
C ASP A 8 12.17 -0.70 -1.61
N ALA A 9 12.58 -1.66 -2.46
CA ALA A 9 11.75 -2.81 -2.81
C ALA A 9 11.28 -3.62 -1.59
N ASP A 10 12.11 -3.77 -0.57
CA ASP A 10 11.73 -4.48 0.66
C ASP A 10 10.71 -3.71 1.50
N ALA A 11 10.82 -2.38 1.55
CA ALA A 11 9.82 -1.54 2.21
C ALA A 11 8.47 -1.67 1.50
N ARG A 12 8.46 -1.62 0.15
CA ARG A 12 7.23 -1.83 -0.65
C ARG A 12 6.63 -3.21 -0.41
N ARG A 13 7.46 -4.25 -0.38
CA ARG A 13 7.02 -5.62 -0.07
C ARG A 13 6.37 -5.72 1.30
N ARG A 14 6.96 -5.09 2.32
CA ARG A 14 6.40 -5.04 3.68
C ARG A 14 5.06 -4.30 3.72
N ILE A 15 4.98 -3.13 3.07
CA ILE A 15 3.73 -2.35 2.97
C ILE A 15 2.61 -3.20 2.37
N ARG A 16 2.89 -3.93 1.30
CA ARG A 16 1.89 -4.74 0.58
C ARG A 16 1.47 -6.01 1.33
N ASN A 17 2.37 -6.66 2.06
CA ASN A 17 2.18 -8.05 2.49
C ASN A 17 2.10 -8.24 4.00
N SER A 18 2.61 -7.31 4.80
CA SER A 18 2.47 -7.39 6.26
C SER A 18 1.11 -6.87 6.70
N LEU A 19 0.08 -7.69 6.52
CA LEU A 19 -1.32 -7.25 6.67
C LEU A 19 -1.83 -7.25 8.12
N ASP A 20 -1.08 -7.83 9.05
CA ASP A 20 -1.44 -7.96 10.46
C ASP A 20 -0.71 -6.97 11.38
N GLU A 21 -0.04 -5.98 10.81
CA GLU A 21 0.65 -4.92 11.55
C GLU A 21 0.25 -3.52 11.06
N SER A 22 0.15 -2.56 11.98
CA SER A 22 0.06 -1.15 11.64
C SER A 22 1.43 -0.65 11.17
N LEU A 23 1.46 0.05 10.03
CA LEU A 23 2.71 0.61 9.47
C LEU A 23 2.61 2.12 9.36
N PHE A 24 3.67 2.80 9.78
CA PHE A 24 3.92 4.18 9.40
C PHE A 24 4.79 4.19 8.13
N VAL A 25 4.35 4.91 7.09
CA VAL A 25 5.04 4.98 5.80
C VAL A 25 5.44 6.41 5.53
N GLU A 26 6.73 6.68 5.64
CA GLU A 26 7.32 7.95 5.24
C GLU A 26 7.85 7.84 3.81
N ALA A 27 7.43 8.76 2.93
CA ALA A 27 8.00 8.84 1.59
C ALA A 27 7.83 10.25 1.00
N ALA A 28 8.75 10.64 0.12
CA ALA A 28 8.68 11.90 -0.61
C ALA A 28 7.47 11.97 -1.57
N ALA A 29 7.10 13.17 -2.00
CA ALA A 29 6.06 13.33 -3.03
C ALA A 29 6.46 12.60 -4.33
N GLY A 30 5.48 12.03 -5.04
CA GLY A 30 5.71 11.34 -6.32
C GLY A 30 6.34 9.94 -6.25
N THR A 31 6.63 9.39 -5.06
CA THR A 31 7.28 8.06 -4.92
C THR A 31 6.32 6.87 -4.97
N GLY A 32 5.04 7.10 -5.29
CA GLY A 32 4.03 6.03 -5.41
C GLY A 32 3.34 5.62 -4.12
N LYS A 33 3.33 6.45 -3.07
CA LYS A 33 2.63 6.15 -1.79
C LYS A 33 1.19 5.67 -1.98
N THR A 34 0.39 6.40 -2.77
CA THR A 34 -1.00 6.04 -3.07
C THR A 34 -1.07 4.67 -3.74
N THR A 35 -0.19 4.40 -4.72
CA THR A 35 -0.11 3.12 -5.41
C THR A 35 0.15 1.96 -4.43
N GLU A 36 1.08 2.14 -3.49
CA GLU A 36 1.38 1.12 -2.47
C GLU A 36 0.22 0.91 -1.49
N LEU A 37 -0.48 1.99 -1.08
CA LEU A 37 -1.65 1.89 -0.19
C LEU A 37 -2.83 1.19 -0.88
N VAL A 38 -3.08 1.49 -2.15
CA VAL A 38 -4.10 0.79 -2.95
C VAL A 38 -3.75 -0.68 -3.11
N ALA A 39 -2.50 -1.00 -3.46
CA ALA A 39 -2.05 -2.38 -3.57
C ALA A 39 -2.21 -3.14 -2.23
N ARG A 40 -1.94 -2.49 -1.10
CA ARG A 40 -2.18 -3.08 0.23
C ARG A 40 -3.66 -3.36 0.47
N ILE A 41 -4.56 -2.44 0.13
CA ILE A 41 -6.01 -2.66 0.26
C ILE A 41 -6.45 -3.86 -0.57
N VAL A 42 -5.99 -3.94 -1.82
CA VAL A 42 -6.26 -5.09 -2.71
C VAL A 42 -5.75 -6.39 -2.07
N ASN A 43 -4.56 -6.39 -1.47
CA ASN A 43 -4.02 -7.57 -0.81
C ASN A 43 -4.79 -7.97 0.46
N ILE A 44 -5.31 -7.02 1.24
CA ILE A 44 -6.21 -7.29 2.38
C ILE A 44 -7.46 -8.02 1.91
N LEU A 45 -8.07 -7.54 0.82
CA LEU A 45 -9.27 -8.14 0.24
C LEU A 45 -8.96 -9.54 -0.33
N ALA A 46 -7.86 -9.68 -1.09
CA ALA A 46 -7.44 -10.93 -1.70
C ALA A 46 -7.08 -12.01 -0.65
N ALA A 47 -6.51 -11.60 0.49
CA ALA A 47 -6.22 -12.48 1.61
C ALA A 47 -7.47 -12.84 2.44
N GLY A 48 -8.65 -12.30 2.12
CA GLY A 48 -9.88 -12.52 2.87
C GLY A 48 -9.87 -11.94 4.28
N LYS A 49 -8.95 -11.00 4.57
CA LYS A 49 -8.80 -10.40 5.91
C LYS A 49 -9.84 -9.33 6.23
N ALA A 50 -10.44 -8.75 5.19
CA ALA A 50 -11.58 -7.84 5.31
C ALA A 50 -12.42 -7.89 4.02
N ARG A 51 -13.67 -7.44 4.12
CA ARG A 51 -14.51 -7.09 2.97
C ARG A 51 -14.38 -5.58 2.68
N VAL A 52 -14.85 -5.17 1.50
CA VAL A 52 -14.78 -3.76 1.06
C VAL A 52 -15.49 -2.82 2.05
N ASP A 53 -16.64 -3.23 2.58
CA ASP A 53 -17.44 -2.47 3.55
C ASP A 53 -16.78 -2.34 4.95
N GLN A 54 -15.64 -3.01 5.17
CA GLN A 54 -14.92 -3.01 6.43
C GLN A 54 -13.62 -2.18 6.37
N ILE A 55 -13.33 -1.52 5.24
CA ILE A 55 -12.12 -0.72 5.02
C ILE A 55 -12.48 0.76 4.92
N LEU A 56 -11.82 1.59 5.75
CA LEU A 56 -11.85 3.04 5.66
C LEU A 56 -10.50 3.54 5.13
N ALA A 57 -10.53 4.26 4.01
CA ALA A 57 -9.37 5.01 3.49
C ALA A 57 -9.67 6.51 3.59
N VAL A 58 -8.76 7.26 4.22
CA VAL A 58 -8.89 8.71 4.43
C VAL A 58 -7.78 9.41 3.66
N THR A 59 -8.16 10.38 2.84
CA THR A 59 -7.24 11.25 2.09
C THR A 59 -7.58 12.72 2.36
N PHE A 60 -6.64 13.62 2.13
CA PHE A 60 -6.87 15.06 2.29
C PHE A 60 -7.66 15.67 1.13
N THR A 61 -7.59 15.09 -0.07
CA THR A 61 -8.30 15.58 -1.25
C THR A 61 -8.94 14.43 -2.04
N ASP A 62 -10.09 14.69 -2.66
CA ASP A 62 -10.79 13.73 -3.53
C ASP A 62 -10.01 13.40 -4.82
N LYS A 63 -9.03 14.22 -5.20
CA LYS A 63 -8.22 14.03 -6.42
C LYS A 63 -6.95 13.18 -6.21
N ALA A 64 -6.78 12.59 -5.04
CA ALA A 64 -5.59 11.83 -4.68
C ALA A 64 -5.51 10.45 -5.34
#